data_AF-A0A0Z8HJD8-F1
#
_entry.id   AF-A0A0Z8HJD8-F1
#
_cell.length_a   1.000
_cell.length_b   1.000
_cell.length_c   1.000
_cell.angle_alpha   90.00
_cell.angle_beta   90.00
_cell.angle_gamma   90.00
#
_symmetry.space_group_name_H-M   'P 1'
#
loop_
_entity.id
_entity.type
_entity.pdbx_description
1 polymer ?
#
loop_
_entity_poly.entity_id
_entity_poly.type
_entity_poly.pdbx_seq_one_letter_code
_entity_poly.pdbx_strand_id
1 'polypeptide(L)' 'MTCIFCHQLNDNDILYQTEHFKVVWDIDPVQTGHLLIISKEHYDTLSQIPFAVRYDIGLGSLFD' A
#
# COMPACT_ATOMS: atom_id res chain seq x y z
N MET A 1 18.07 5.30 6.40
CA MET A 1 17.69 4.70 5.11
C MET A 1 16.39 5.38 4.68
N THR A 2 16.26 5.82 3.44
CA THR A 2 15.05 6.51 2.95
C THR A 2 14.12 5.49 2.30
N CYS A 3 12.88 5.37 2.79
CA CYS A 3 11.89 4.45 2.21
C CYS A 3 11.36 5.01 0.88
N ILE A 4 11.50 4.23 -0.20
CA ILE A 4 11.06 4.65 -1.54
C ILE A 4 9.53 4.85 -1.61
N PHE A 5 8.76 4.04 -0.88
CA PHE A 5 7.30 4.12 -0.86
C PHE A 5 6.77 5.36 -0.11
N CYS A 6 7.55 5.87 0.83
CA CYS A 6 7.23 7.09 1.57
C CYS A 6 7.60 8.36 0.81
N HIS A 7 8.66 8.34 0.01
CA HIS A 7 9.31 9.58 -0.47
C HIS A 7 9.48 9.70 -1.99
N GLN A 8 9.25 8.64 -2.76
CA GLN A 8 9.54 8.64 -4.20
C GLN A 8 8.31 8.37 -5.09
N LEU A 9 7.11 8.46 -4.52
CA LEU A 9 5.86 8.39 -5.29
C LEU A 9 5.32 9.79 -5.51
N ASN A 10 5.05 10.16 -6.77
CA ASN A 10 4.39 11.40 -7.08
C ASN A 10 2.87 11.22 -7.03
N ASP A 11 2.13 12.29 -6.78
CA ASP A 11 0.66 12.24 -6.74
C ASP A 11 0.05 11.76 -8.08
N ASN A 12 0.72 12.03 -9.20
CA ASN A 12 0.29 11.57 -10.52
C ASN A 12 0.48 10.06 -10.76
N ASP A 13 1.28 9.39 -9.93
CA ASP A 13 1.50 7.93 -10.01
C ASP A 13 0.39 7.15 -9.27
N ILE A 14 -0.44 7.86 -8.49
CA ILE A 14 -1.52 7.28 -7.69
C ILE A 14 -2.76 7.12 -8.57
N LEU A 15 -3.17 5.87 -8.76
CA LEU A 15 -4.36 5.52 -9.54
C LEU A 15 -5.64 5.64 -8.70
N TYR A 16 -5.52 5.28 -7.43
CA TYR A 16 -6.62 5.27 -6.46
C TYR A 16 -6.07 5.39 -5.05
N GLN A 17 -6.85 5.95 -4.14
CA GLN A 17 -6.49 6.06 -2.72
C GLN A 17 -7.72 5.93 -1.83
N THR A 18 -7.52 5.30 -0.67
CA THR A 18 -8.48 5.23 0.44
C THR A 18 -8.04 6.18 1.55
N GLU A 19 -8.57 6.03 2.76
CA GLU A 19 -8.05 6.76 3.92
C GLU A 19 -6.58 6.37 4.20
N HIS A 20 -6.28 5.07 4.26
CA HIS A 20 -4.99 4.57 4.73
C HIS A 20 -4.06 4.03 3.63
N PHE A 21 -4.56 3.79 2.41
CA PHE A 21 -3.78 3.16 1.34
C PHE A 21 -3.82 3.97 0.05
N LYS A 22 -2.83 3.68 -0.81
CA LYS A 22 -2.75 4.14 -2.20
C LYS A 22 -2.44 2.98 -3.12
N VAL A 23 -2.94 3.05 -4.35
CA VAL A 23 -2.74 2.06 -5.39
C VAL A 23 -1.92 2.68 -6.52
N VAL A 24 -0.85 2.00 -6.91
CA VAL A 24 0.08 2.43 -7.96
C VAL A 24 0.40 1.26 -8.90
N TRP A 25 0.93 1.58 -10.09
CA TRP A 25 1.57 0.58 -10.94
C TRP A 25 2.90 0.15 -10.33
N ASP A 26 3.20 -1.14 -10.44
CA ASP A 26 4.56 -1.63 -10.24
C ASP A 26 5.44 -1.18 -11.41
N ILE A 27 6.60 -0.58 -11.12
CA ILE A 27 7.53 -0.06 -12.13
C ILE A 27 8.40 -1.16 -12.74
N ASP A 28 8.53 -2.31 -12.07
CA ASP A 28 9.23 -3.50 -12.56
C ASP A 28 8.34 -4.74 -12.40
N PRO A 29 7.21 -4.79 -13.14
CA PRO A 29 6.18 -5.78 -12.90
C PRO A 29 6.60 -7.16 -13.43
N VAL A 30 6.35 -8.21 -12.65
CA VAL A 30 6.49 -9.62 -13.10
C VAL A 30 5.49 -9.94 -14.23
N GLN A 31 4.34 -9.29 -14.24
CA GLN A 31 3.30 -9.45 -15.27
C GLN A 31 2.58 -8.14 -15.57
N THR A 32 2.15 -7.95 -16.82
CA THR A 32 1.38 -6.77 -17.22
C THR A 32 0.12 -6.63 -16.37
N GLY A 33 -0.08 -5.42 -15.84
CA GLY A 33 -1.22 -5.13 -14.97
C GLY A 33 -0.95 -5.32 -13.47
N HIS A 34 0.29 -5.64 -13.06
CA HIS A 34 0.64 -5.74 -11.64
C HIS A 34 0.51 -4.39 -10.93
N LEU A 35 -0.26 -4.39 -9.84
CA LEU A 35 -0.54 -3.23 -9.00
C LEU A 35 0.01 -3.45 -7.61
N LEU A 36 0.44 -2.35 -6.98
CA LEU A 36 0.85 -2.34 -5.58
C LEU A 36 -0.18 -1.58 -4.75
N ILE A 37 -0.61 -2.19 -3.64
CA ILE A 37 -1.37 -1.52 -2.57
C ILE A 37 -0.36 -1.16 -1.48
N ILE A 38 -0.23 0.13 -1.19
CA ILE A 38 0.81 0.66 -0.32
C ILE A 38 0.15 1.46 0.80
N SER A 39 0.53 1.20 2.06
CA SER A 39 0.07 2.00 3.20
C SER A 39 0.66 3.41 3.13
N LYS A 40 -0.12 4.42 3.50
CA LYS A 40 0.37 5.81 3.55
C LYS A 40 1.35 6.01 4.71
N GLU A 41 1.13 5.33 5.82
CA GLU A 41 2.09 5.23 6.93
C GLU A 41 3.12 4.12 6.70
N HIS A 42 4.32 4.31 7.26
CA HIS A 42 5.39 3.32 7.18
C HIS A 42 5.20 2.25 8.26
N TYR A 43 5.10 1.00 7.81
CA TYR A 43 5.16 -0.19 8.66
C TYR A 43 6.22 -1.13 8.09
N ASP A 44 7.06 -1.70 8.94
CA ASP A 44 8.08 -2.67 8.53
C ASP A 44 7.47 -4.04 8.23
N THR A 45 6.43 -4.42 8.99
CA THR A 45 5.77 -5.71 8.87
C THR A 45 4.25 -5.59 8.98
N LEU A 46 3.52 -6.52 8.35
CA LEU A 46 2.05 -6.55 8.40
C LEU A 46 1.49 -6.60 9.83
N SER A 47 2.20 -7.23 10.76
CA SER A 47 1.81 -7.33 12.17
C SER A 47 1.74 -5.97 12.88
N GLN A 48 2.47 -4.96 12.41
CA GLN A 48 2.45 -3.61 12.97
C GLN A 48 1.23 -2.80 12.51
N ILE A 49 0.57 -3.20 11.43
CA ILE A 49 -0.59 -2.49 10.88
C ILE A 49 -1.75 -2.60 11.89
N PRO A 50 -2.33 -1.49 12.37
CA PRO A 50 -3.47 -1.52 13.29
C PRO A 50 -4.68 -2.23 12.70
N PHE A 51 -5.47 -2.90 13.54
CA PHE A 51 -6.62 -3.67 13.09
C PHE A 51 -7.67 -2.80 12.35
N ALA A 52 -7.92 -1.59 12.83
CA ALA A 52 -8.80 -0.62 12.17
C ALA A 52 -8.36 -0.30 10.73
N VAL A 53 -7.05 -0.17 10.51
CA VAL A 53 -6.47 0.12 9.19
C VAL A 53 -6.63 -1.07 8.24
N ARG A 54 -6.53 -2.31 8.74
CA ARG A 54 -6.68 -3.52 7.89
C ARG A 54 -8.07 -3.65 7.27
N TYR A 55 -9.10 -3.10 7.88
CA TYR A 55 -10.46 -3.11 7.34
C TYR A 55 -10.62 -2.27 6.07
N ASP A 56 -9.84 -1.19 5.93
CA ASP A 56 -9.91 -0.26 4.79
C ASP A 56 -9.64 -0.94 3.44
N ILE A 57 -8.91 -2.07 3.46
CA ILE A 57 -8.61 -2.90 2.28
C ILE A 57 -9.23 -4.29 2.37
N GLY A 58 -10.19 -4.50 3.27
CA GLY A 58 -10.88 -5.79 3.43
C GLY A 58 -10.00 -6.94 3.96
N LEU A 59 -8.79 -6.66 4.46
CA LEU A 59 -7.89 -7.67 5.04
C LEU A 59 -8.30 -8.13 6.45
N GLY A 60 -9.29 -7.47 7.07
CA GLY A 60 -9.76 -7.81 8.42
C GLY A 60 -10.18 -9.27 8.57
N SER A 61 -10.74 -9.90 7.52
CA SER A 61 -11.20 -11.29 7.55
C SER A 61 -10.13 -12.35 7.26
N LEU A 62 -8.88 -11.96 6.98
CA LEU A 62 -7.79 -12.90 6.63
C LEU A 62 -6.89 -13.27 7.82
N PHE A 63 -7.11 -12.65 8.98
CA PHE A 63 -6.30 -12.87 10.19
C PHE A 63 -7.13 -13.26 11.43
N ASP A 64 -8.40 -13.64 11.21
CA ASP A 64 -9.29 -14.23 12.22
C ASP A 64 -9.25 -15.77 12.17
#